data_AF-A0A0K0DC96-F1
#
_entry.id   AF-A0A0K0DC96-F1
#
_cell.length_a   1.000
_cell.length_b   1.000
_cell.length_c   1.000
_cell.angle_alpha   90.00
_cell.angle_beta   90.00
_cell.angle_gamma   90.00
#
_symmetry.space_group_name_H-M   'P 1'
#
loop_
_entity.id
_entity.type
_entity.pdbx_description
1 polymer ?
#
loop_
_entity_poly.entity_id
_entity_poly.type
_entity_poly.pdbx_seq_one_letter_code
_entity_poly.pdbx_strand_id
1 'polypeptide(L)' 'MTVPWYYLERPTRVILLRCYYALCACSYPLFVGLNWKSYVPPRAEVNLNAWRCLIPHVALQ' A
#
# COMPACT_ATOMS: atom_id res chain seq x y z
N MET A 1 23.02 -25.35 -0.52
CA MET A 1 22.66 -24.91 0.85
C MET A 1 22.72 -23.39 0.89
N THR A 2 21.63 -22.72 1.25
CA THR A 2 21.59 -21.25 1.38
C THR A 2 22.36 -20.83 2.63
N VAL A 3 23.23 -19.81 2.52
CA VAL A 3 23.95 -19.26 3.67
C VAL A 3 22.93 -18.75 4.71
N PRO A 4 22.98 -19.23 5.96
CA PRO A 4 22.05 -18.77 6.99
C PRO A 4 22.19 -17.28 7.28
N TRP A 5 21.06 -16.57 7.45
CA TRP A 5 21.02 -15.11 7.53
C TRP A 5 21.89 -14.51 8.65
N TYR A 6 22.15 -15.26 9.72
CA TYR A 6 22.95 -14.81 10.85
C TYR A 6 24.46 -14.78 10.56
N TYR A 7 24.92 -15.46 9.50
CA TYR A 7 26.31 -15.39 9.00
C TYR A 7 26.58 -14.19 8.09
N LEU A 8 25.55 -13.45 7.69
CA LEU A 8 25.72 -12.23 6.91
C LEU A 8 26.38 -11.14 7.76
N GLU A 9 27.19 -10.30 7.11
CA GLU A 9 27.76 -9.13 7.76
C GLU A 9 26.66 -8.22 8.34
N ARG A 10 27.01 -7.47 9.39
CA ARG A 10 26.07 -6.56 10.07
C ARG A 10 25.29 -5.63 9.12
N PRO A 11 25.89 -4.94 8.13
CA PRO A 11 25.14 -4.05 7.24
C PRO A 11 24.09 -4.82 6.42
N THR A 12 24.46 -5.98 5.87
CA THR A 12 23.57 -6.80 5.05
C THR A 12 22.38 -7.33 5.86
N ARG A 13 22.61 -7.75 7.12
CA ARG A 13 21.52 -8.14 8.03
C ARG A 13 20.55 -7.02 8.30
N VAL A 14 21.05 -5.81 8.56
CA VAL A 14 20.20 -4.64 8.84
C VAL A 14 19.35 -4.28 7.62
N ILE A 15 19.92 -4.31 6.41
CA ILE A 15 19.18 -4.03 5.18
C ILE A 15 18.08 -5.07 4.97
N LEU A 16 18.41 -6.37 5.07
CA LEU A 16 17.41 -7.45 4.95
C LEU A 16 16.28 -7.29 5.95
N LEU A 17 16.60 -6.98 7.20
CA LEU A 17 15.60 -6.77 8.25
C LEU A 17 14.67 -5.59 7.90
N ARG A 18 15.24 -4.47 7.43
CA ARG A 18 14.46 -3.30 7.00
C ARG A 18 13.57 -3.61 5.81
N CYS A 19 14.09 -4.33 4.81
CA CYS A 19 13.29 -4.75 3.65
C CYS A 19 12.14 -5.68 4.07
N TYR A 20 12.40 -6.62 4.98
CA TYR A 20 11.36 -7.50 5.52
C TYR A 20 10.25 -6.69 6.20
N TYR A 21 10.61 -5.80 7.12
CA TYR A 21 9.62 -4.96 7.80
C TYR A 21 8.92 -3.98 6.86
N ALA A 22 9.60 -3.45 5.86
CA ALA A 22 8.99 -2.59 4.84
C ALA A 22 7.94 -3.36 4.02
N LEU A 23 8.26 -4.58 3.57
CA LEU A 23 7.30 -5.43 2.85
C LEU A 23 6.10 -5.78 3.73
N CYS A 24 6.31 -6.14 4.99
CA CYS A 24 5.22 -6.38 5.93
C CYS A 24 4.35 -5.13 6.11
N ALA A 25 4.96 -3.96 6.32
CA ALA A 25 4.24 -2.70 6.50
C ALA A 25 3.45 -2.28 5.24
N CYS A 26 3.98 -2.53 4.05
CA CYS A 26 3.34 -2.17 2.79
C CYS A 26 2.30 -3.20 2.32
N SER A 27 2.43 -4.48 2.72
CA SER A 27 1.56 -5.56 2.24
C SER A 27 0.07 -5.33 2.54
N TYR A 28 -0.25 -4.91 3.77
CA TYR A 28 -1.63 -4.70 4.19
C TYR A 28 -2.28 -3.46 3.53
N PRO A 29 -1.66 -2.27 3.52
CA PRO A 29 -2.17 -1.13 2.78
C PRO A 29 -2.35 -1.41 1.28
N LEU A 30 -1.41 -2.13 0.65
CA LEU A 30 -1.54 -2.53 -0.75
C LEU A 30 -2.75 -3.45 -0.97
N PHE A 31 -2.92 -4.46 -0.11
CA PHE A 31 -4.07 -5.36 -0.19
C PHE A 31 -5.41 -4.62 -0.02
N VAL A 32 -5.50 -3.71 0.96
CA VAL A 32 -6.68 -2.90 1.20
C VAL A 32 -6.94 -1.93 0.04
N GLY A 33 -5.91 -1.30 -0.51
CA GLY A 33 -6.02 -0.39 -1.65
C GLY A 33 -6.47 -1.10 -2.93
N LEU A 34 -5.95 -2.29 -3.20
CA LEU A 34 -6.35 -3.11 -4.36
C LEU A 34 -7.81 -3.58 -4.24
N ASN A 35 -8.26 -3.89 -3.03
CA ASN A 35 -9.63 -4.35 -2.74
C ASN A 35 -10.52 -3.21 -2.24
N TRP A 36 -10.14 -1.95 -2.49
CA TRP A 36 -10.84 -0.78 -1.94
C TRP A 36 -12.33 -0.80 -2.23
N LYS A 37 -12.75 -1.20 -3.45
CA LYS A 37 -14.16 -1.32 -3.82
C LYS A 37 -14.96 -2.31 -2.97
N SER A 38 -14.33 -3.36 -2.46
CA SER A 38 -14.99 -4.36 -1.61
C SER A 38 -15.03 -3.94 -0.14
N TYR A 39 -14.12 -3.05 0.27
CA TYR A 39 -13.98 -2.58 1.65
C TYR A 39 -14.57 -1.20 1.92
N VAL A 40 -14.91 -0.44 0.86
CA VAL A 40 -15.58 0.84 1.00
C VAL A 40 -16.97 0.62 1.57
N PRO A 41 -17.30 1.19 2.74
CA PRO A 41 -18.67 1.16 3.22
C PRO A 41 -19.55 1.98 2.26
N PRO A 42 -20.82 1.58 2.01
CA PRO A 42 -21.72 2.29 1.11
C PRO A 42 -21.89 3.79 1.42
N ARG A 43 -21.71 4.17 2.69
CA ARG A 43 -21.74 5.57 3.14
C ARG A 43 -20.54 6.40 2.67
N ALA A 44 -19.39 5.77 2.43
CA ALA A 44 -18.20 6.45 1.91
C ALA A 44 -18.24 6.62 0.37
N GLU A 45 -18.98 5.77 -0.35
CA GLU A 45 -19.25 5.98 -1.79
C GLU A 45 -20.00 7.29 -2.04
N VAL A 46 -20.99 7.60 -1.20
CA VAL A 46 -21.77 8.86 -1.29
C VAL A 46 -20.85 10.08 -1.14
N ASN A 47 -19.85 10.01 -0.25
CA ASN A 47 -18.91 11.10 -0.06
C ASN A 47 -17.92 11.18 -1.25
N LEU A 48 -17.34 10.07 -1.68
CA LEU A 48 -16.40 10.05 -2.83
C LEU A 48 -17.05 10.51 -4.14
N ASN A 49 -18.33 10.19 -4.34
CA ASN A 49 -19.13 10.66 -5.48
C ASN A 49 -19.45 12.16 -5.37
N ALA A 50 -19.71 12.68 -4.16
CA ALA A 50 -19.87 14.11 -3.93
C ALA A 50 -18.57 14.90 -4.23
N TRP A 51 -17.39 14.35 -3.88
CA TRP A 51 -16.10 14.94 -4.23
C TRP A 51 -15.81 14.89 -5.73
N ARG A 52 -16.23 13.83 -6.45
CA ARG A 52 -16.15 13.78 -7.92
C ARG A 52 -16.99 14.85 -8.60
N CYS A 53 -18.13 15.23 -8.03
CA CYS A 53 -18.97 16.33 -8.52
C CYS A 53 -18.38 17.72 -8.22
N LEU A 54 -17.42 17.82 -7.31
CA LEU A 54 -16.73 19.06 -6.91
C LEU A 54 -15.47 19.36 -7.74
N ILE A 55 -14.99 18.40 -8.55
CA ILE A 55 -13.97 18.66 -9.56
C ILE A 55 -14.72 19.09 -10.82
N PRO A 56 -14.70 20.38 -11.21
CA PRO A 56 -15.30 20.78 -12.47
C PRO A 56 -14.55 20.08 -13.62
N HIS A 57 -15.31 19.45 -14.52
CA HIS A 57 -14.83 18.91 -15.80
C HIS A 57 -14.28 20.05 -16.68
N VAL A 58 -13.13 20.61 -16.34
CA VAL A 58 -12.36 21.52 -17.20
C VAL A 58 -11.10 20.78 -17.64
N ALA A 59 -11.28 19.73 -18.45
CA ALA A 59 -10.20 19.10 -19.21
C ALA A 59 -10.77 18.05 -20.18
N LEU A 60 -11.61 18.47 -21.14
CA LEU A 60 -11.80 17.76 -22.42
C LEU A 60 -12.66 18.62 -23.36
N GLN A 61 -12.05 19.68 -23.88
CA GLN A 61 -12.33 20.25 -25.20
C GLN A 61 -11.04 20.19 -26.00
#